data_AF-A0A1B6HLR0-F1
#
_entry.id   AF-A0A1B6HLR0-F1
#
_cell.length_a   1.000
_cell.length_b   1.000
_cell.length_c   1.000
_cell.angle_alpha   90.00
_cell.angle_beta   90.00
_cell.angle_gamma   90.00
#
_symmetry.space_group_name_H-M   'P 1'
#
loop_
_entity.id
_entity.type
_entity.pdbx_description
1 polymer ?
#
loop_
_entity_poly.entity_id
_entity_poly.type
_entity_poly.pdbx_seq_one_letter_code
_entity_poly.pdbx_strand_id
1 'polypeptide(L)'
;MDHSTSHDEMKNIVDLPLLPHINFLWQMALTDCESLFQSVKFKEFSRANETYDLFIGSPFYFLECSIAVAHHLNLPVLNIYSNQLQIHATHLMGHDFPSSYVAGYDLHFSHKMNFWERSLNSIFCLGY
;
A
#
# COMPACT_ATOMS: atom_id res chain seq x y z
N MET A 1 -21.79 20.58 -32.76
CA MET A 1 -20.85 21.68 -32.50
C MET A 1 -20.54 21.68 -31.01
N ASP A 2 -19.48 21.11 -30.49
CA ASP A 2 -18.44 20.22 -31.02
C ASP A 2 -18.02 19.31 -29.86
N HIS A 3 -18.01 18.01 -30.11
CA HIS A 3 -17.36 17.03 -29.26
C HIS A 3 -15.86 17.13 -29.54
N SER A 4 -15.15 17.96 -28.78
CA SER A 4 -13.69 18.03 -28.83
C SER A 4 -13.09 18.31 -27.45
N THR A 5 -13.41 17.47 -26.46
CA THR A 5 -12.53 17.32 -25.29
C THR A 5 -11.44 16.35 -25.69
N SER A 6 -10.29 16.95 -25.93
CA SER A 6 -9.10 16.44 -26.58
C SER A 6 -8.60 15.11 -26.01
N HIS A 7 -8.28 14.21 -26.93
CA HIS A 7 -7.47 13.00 -26.79
C HIS A 7 -6.05 13.24 -26.20
N ASP A 8 -5.68 14.48 -25.89
CA ASP A 8 -4.33 14.88 -25.43
C ASP A 8 -4.05 14.65 -23.93
N GLU A 9 -5.07 14.37 -23.10
CA GLU A 9 -4.84 14.10 -21.66
C GLU A 9 -4.43 12.65 -21.38
N MET A 10 -4.56 11.74 -22.36
CA MET A 10 -3.96 10.40 -22.29
C MET A 10 -2.49 10.39 -22.73
N LYS A 11 -1.74 11.45 -22.44
CA LYS A 11 -0.29 11.44 -22.60
C LYS A 11 0.31 10.46 -21.59
N ASN A 12 0.51 9.26 -22.12
CA ASN A 12 1.52 8.28 -21.79
C ASN A 12 1.44 7.66 -20.39
N ILE A 13 0.48 6.75 -20.24
CA ILE A 13 0.55 5.63 -19.26
C ILE A 13 1.88 4.86 -19.41
N VAL A 14 2.47 4.87 -20.61
CA VAL A 14 3.75 4.23 -20.96
C VAL A 14 4.97 5.07 -20.53
N ASP A 15 4.82 6.38 -20.30
CA ASP A 15 5.91 7.25 -19.81
C ASP A 15 5.92 7.38 -18.29
N LEU A 16 5.01 6.72 -17.56
CA LEU A 16 5.15 6.60 -16.11
C LEU A 16 6.42 5.77 -15.85
N PRO A 17 7.45 6.31 -15.17
CA PRO A 17 8.61 5.53 -14.76
C PRO A 17 8.24 4.65 -13.55
N LEU A 18 7.15 3.90 -13.65
CA LEU A 18 6.53 3.10 -12.59
C LEU A 18 7.51 2.06 -12.06
N LEU A 19 8.20 1.34 -12.94
CA LEU A 19 9.09 0.24 -12.55
C LEU A 19 10.29 0.67 -11.68
N PRO A 20 11.08 1.72 -12.03
CA PRO A 20 12.17 2.16 -11.15
C PRO A 20 11.65 2.75 -9.83
N HIS A 21 10.46 3.38 -9.82
CA HIS A 21 9.85 3.87 -8.58
C HIS A 21 9.33 2.73 -7.68
N ILE A 22 8.69 1.70 -8.25
CA ILE A 22 8.25 0.51 -7.51
C ILE A 22 9.46 -0.22 -6.93
N ASN A 23 10.51 -0.43 -7.73
CA ASN A 23 11.73 -1.08 -7.24
C ASN A 23 12.39 -0.26 -6.12
N PHE A 24 12.40 1.07 -6.23
CA PHE A 24 12.92 1.93 -5.16
C PHE A 24 12.10 1.81 -3.87
N LEU A 25 10.77 1.86 -3.94
CA LEU A 25 9.89 1.70 -2.78
C LEU A 25 10.04 0.33 -2.14
N TRP A 26 10.17 -0.72 -2.95
CA TRP A 26 10.42 -2.08 -2.47
C TRP A 26 11.76 -2.20 -1.75
N GLN A 27 12.83 -1.66 -2.33
CA GLN A 27 14.16 -1.68 -1.72
C GLN A 27 14.21 -0.85 -0.42
N MET A 28 13.52 0.29 -0.38
CA MET A 28 13.38 1.10 0.82
C MET A 28 12.70 0.30 1.94
N ALA A 29 11.54 -0.31 1.65
CA ALA A 29 10.81 -1.10 2.61
C ALA A 29 11.63 -2.30 3.12
N LEU A 30 12.33 -3.02 2.25
CA LEU A 30 13.23 -4.10 2.65
C LEU A 30 14.36 -3.61 3.56
N THR A 31 15.01 -2.51 3.20
CA THR A 31 16.11 -1.94 3.98
C THR A 31 15.64 -1.48 5.35
N ASP A 32 14.47 -0.86 5.42
CA ASP A 32 13.85 -0.41 6.67
C ASP A 32 13.45 -1.60 7.56
N CYS A 33 12.92 -2.67 6.97
CA CYS A 33 12.62 -3.92 7.67
C CYS A 33 13.88 -4.57 8.26
N GLU A 34 14.95 -4.69 7.47
CA GLU A 34 16.23 -5.21 7.95
C GLU A 34 16.80 -4.34 9.07
N SER A 35 16.74 -3.02 8.90
CA SER A 35 17.21 -2.05 9.90
C SER A 35 16.41 -2.15 11.21
N LEU A 36 15.08 -2.32 11.13
CA LEU A 36 14.22 -2.53 12.29
C LEU A 36 14.66 -3.77 13.07
N PHE A 37 14.83 -4.91 12.40
CA PHE A 37 15.21 -6.17 13.04
C PHE A 37 16.66 -6.19 13.53
N GLN A 38 17.54 -5.43 12.90
CA GLN A 38 18.92 -5.28 13.36
C GLN A 38 19.07 -4.28 14.50
N SER A 39 18.08 -3.42 14.74
CA SER A 39 18.13 -2.39 15.77
C SER A 39 18.35 -2.97 17.16
N VAL A 40 19.10 -2.22 17.99
CA VAL A 40 19.38 -2.62 19.38
C VAL A 40 18.09 -2.75 20.17
N LYS A 41 17.16 -1.79 20.01
CA LYS A 41 15.85 -1.79 20.67
C LYS A 41 15.02 -3.02 20.32
N PHE A 42 14.99 -3.44 19.05
CA PHE A 42 14.26 -4.64 18.67
C PHE A 42 14.87 -5.90 19.28
N LYS A 43 16.20 -5.99 19.33
CA LYS A 43 16.90 -7.12 19.98
C LYS A 43 16.68 -7.15 21.49
N GLU A 44 16.62 -5.99 22.15
CA GLU A 44 16.27 -5.88 23.56
C GLU A 44 14.83 -6.32 23.80
N PHE A 45 13.89 -5.78 23.03
CA PHE A 45 12.47 -6.19 23.04
C PHE A 45 12.31 -7.70 22.87
N SER A 46 12.98 -8.28 21.87
CA SER A 46 12.91 -9.72 21.58
C SER A 46 13.52 -10.59 22.70
N ARG A 47 14.41 -10.05 23.53
CA ARG A 47 15.04 -10.75 24.65
C ARG A 47 14.36 -10.50 25.99
N ALA A 48 13.55 -9.45 26.11
CA ALA A 48 12.90 -9.06 27.35
C ALA A 48 11.96 -10.15 27.90
N ASN A 49 11.52 -11.09 27.04
CA ASN A 49 10.60 -12.18 27.37
C ASN A 49 9.33 -11.66 28.08
N GLU A 50 8.87 -10.49 27.65
CA GLU A 50 7.65 -9.85 28.11
C GLU A 50 6.44 -10.37 27.34
N THR A 51 5.28 -10.28 27.96
CA THR A 51 3.99 -10.62 27.36
C THR A 51 3.29 -9.37 26.89
N TYR A 52 2.66 -9.46 25.73
CA TYR A 52 1.91 -8.36 25.12
C TYR A 52 0.51 -8.86 24.78
N ASP A 53 -0.47 -7.94 24.79
CA ASP A 53 -1.87 -8.27 24.47
C ASP A 53 -2.27 -7.80 23.06
N LEU A 54 -1.52 -6.88 22.48
CA LEU A 54 -1.84 -6.22 21.22
C LEU A 54 -0.58 -5.69 20.54
N PHE A 55 -0.48 -5.89 19.22
CA PHE A 55 0.50 -5.21 18.39
C PHE A 55 -0.15 -4.01 17.70
N ILE A 56 0.43 -2.82 17.88
CA ILE A 56 -0.01 -1.60 17.19
C ILE A 56 1.09 -1.17 16.22
N GLY A 57 0.79 -1.27 14.93
CA GLY A 57 1.70 -0.91 13.85
C GLY A 57 1.21 0.28 13.05
N SER A 58 2.13 1.02 12.44
CA SER A 58 1.83 1.96 11.36
C SER A 58 2.57 1.49 10.11
N PRO A 59 1.97 0.60 9.29
CA PRO A 59 2.58 0.16 8.05
C PRO A 59 2.68 1.36 7.10
N PHE A 60 3.88 1.92 7.03
CA PHE A 60 4.23 2.97 6.10
C PHE A 60 4.79 2.32 4.84
N TYR A 61 4.12 2.47 3.69
CA TYR A 61 4.56 2.00 2.37
C TYR A 61 5.37 0.70 2.36
N PHE A 62 4.68 -0.45 2.24
CA PHE A 62 5.28 -1.79 2.15
C PHE A 62 6.03 -2.28 3.41
N LEU A 63 5.97 -1.57 4.56
CA LEU A 63 6.54 -2.00 5.84
C LEU A 63 5.68 -3.04 6.60
N GLU A 64 5.13 -4.00 5.87
CA GLU A 64 4.29 -5.09 6.40
C GLU A 64 5.12 -6.13 7.19
N CYS A 65 6.46 -6.11 7.08
CA CYS A 65 7.35 -7.00 7.82
C CYS A 65 7.19 -6.92 9.34
N SER A 66 6.79 -5.76 9.85
CA SER A 66 6.57 -5.53 11.28
C SER A 66 5.45 -6.44 11.84
N ILE A 67 4.50 -6.85 10.99
CA ILE A 67 3.41 -7.78 11.34
C ILE A 67 3.94 -9.19 11.60
N ALA A 68 5.08 -9.58 11.01
CA ALA A 68 5.70 -10.87 11.31
C ALA A 68 6.04 -11.03 12.80
N VAL A 69 6.34 -9.93 13.49
CA VAL A 69 6.57 -9.90 14.94
C VAL A 69 5.31 -10.27 15.69
N ALA A 70 4.17 -9.69 15.31
CA ALA A 70 2.88 -9.97 15.92
C ALA A 70 2.47 -11.44 15.71
N HIS A 71 2.67 -11.98 14.50
CA HIS A 71 2.45 -13.41 14.24
C HIS A 71 3.36 -14.30 15.08
N HIS A 72 4.64 -13.97 15.21
CA HIS A 72 5.57 -14.75 16.03
C HIS A 72 5.15 -14.80 17.52
N LEU A 73 4.60 -13.70 18.02
CA LEU A 73 4.13 -13.57 19.40
C LEU A 73 2.65 -13.98 19.57
N ASN A 74 1.98 -14.45 18.52
CA ASN A 74 0.54 -14.78 18.50
C ASN A 74 -0.36 -13.63 18.99
N LEU A 75 -0.03 -12.39 18.62
CA LEU A 75 -0.76 -11.19 19.04
C LEU A 75 -1.83 -10.81 18.01
N PRO A 76 -2.98 -10.26 18.46
CA PRO A 76 -3.86 -9.53 17.58
C PRO A 76 -3.14 -8.28 17.04
N VAL A 77 -3.42 -7.92 15.79
CA VAL A 77 -2.77 -6.81 15.07
C VAL A 77 -3.76 -5.68 14.86
N LEU A 78 -3.36 -4.46 15.25
CA LEU A 78 -4.04 -3.21 14.91
C LEU A 78 -3.09 -2.33 14.08
N ASN A 79 -3.39 -2.21 12.79
CA ASN A 79 -2.65 -1.30 11.91
C ASN A 79 -3.35 0.05 11.82
N ILE A 80 -2.59 1.12 12.04
CA ILE A 80 -3.02 2.50 11.91
C ILE A 80 -2.41 3.06 10.65
N TYR A 81 -3.25 3.42 9.68
CA TYR A 81 -2.82 4.10 8.46
C TYR A 81 -3.01 5.60 8.66
N SER A 82 -1.89 6.34 8.64
CA SER A 82 -1.92 7.82 8.68
C SER A 82 -2.38 8.44 7.36
N ASN A 83 -2.31 7.65 6.28
CA ASN A 83 -2.76 7.99 4.94
C ASN A 83 -3.87 7.01 4.49
N GLN A 84 -4.21 7.02 3.21
CA GLN A 84 -5.12 6.06 2.62
C GLN A 84 -4.62 4.61 2.80
N LEU A 85 -5.56 3.69 3.05
CA LEU A 85 -5.31 2.26 3.07
C LEU A 85 -4.76 1.81 1.72
N GLN A 86 -3.56 1.22 1.72
CA GLN A 86 -2.89 0.75 0.52
C GLN A 86 -3.62 -0.48 -0.03
N ILE A 87 -3.87 -0.51 -1.34
CA ILE A 87 -4.68 -1.55 -1.99
C ILE A 87 -4.03 -2.94 -1.80
N HIS A 88 -2.71 -3.05 -1.89
CA HIS A 88 -2.00 -4.31 -1.63
C HIS A 88 -2.22 -4.85 -0.21
N ALA A 89 -2.43 -3.96 0.77
CA ALA A 89 -2.64 -4.32 2.16
C ALA A 89 -4.11 -4.70 2.48
N THR A 90 -5.07 -4.36 1.61
CA THR A 90 -6.49 -4.66 1.87
C THR A 90 -6.73 -6.16 1.96
N HIS A 91 -6.01 -6.95 1.16
CA HIS A 91 -6.08 -8.41 1.21
C HIS A 91 -5.65 -8.97 2.58
N LEU A 92 -4.63 -8.37 3.21
CA LEU A 92 -4.14 -8.79 4.53
C LEU A 92 -5.18 -8.60 5.64
N MET A 93 -6.12 -7.67 5.46
CA MET A 93 -7.19 -7.37 6.41
C MET A 93 -8.52 -8.06 6.07
N GLY A 94 -8.58 -8.84 5.00
CA GLY A 94 -9.83 -9.39 4.48
C GLY A 94 -10.79 -8.32 3.95
N HIS A 95 -10.26 -7.17 3.55
CA HIS A 95 -11.03 -6.07 2.96
C HIS A 95 -10.99 -6.16 1.42
N ASP A 96 -12.16 -6.30 0.81
CA ASP A 96 -12.28 -6.26 -0.65
C ASP A 96 -12.23 -4.80 -1.13
N PHE A 97 -11.22 -4.46 -1.93
CA PHE A 97 -11.14 -3.17 -2.62
C PHE A 97 -11.39 -3.38 -4.12
N PRO A 98 -12.65 -3.27 -4.59
CA PRO A 98 -12.96 -3.44 -5.99
C PRO A 98 -12.51 -2.19 -6.77
N SER A 99 -11.35 -2.27 -7.40
CA SER A 99 -10.77 -1.20 -8.22
C SER A 99 -11.64 -0.81 -9.44
N SER A 100 -12.63 -1.62 -9.80
CA SER A 100 -13.62 -1.25 -10.81
C SER A 100 -14.71 -0.31 -10.29
N TYR A 101 -14.88 -0.15 -8.97
CA TYR A 101 -15.94 0.66 -8.35
C TYR A 101 -15.42 1.71 -7.36
N VAL A 102 -14.27 1.50 -6.75
CA VAL A 102 -13.65 2.45 -5.82
C VAL A 102 -12.50 3.14 -6.54
N ALA A 103 -12.61 4.45 -6.72
CA ALA A 103 -11.55 5.25 -7.30
C ALA A 103 -10.31 5.19 -6.41
N GLY A 104 -9.14 4.93 -7.00
CA GLY A 104 -7.87 5.06 -6.31
C GLY A 104 -7.63 6.53 -5.96
N TYR A 105 -7.07 6.78 -4.78
CA TYR A 105 -6.85 8.15 -4.29
C TYR A 105 -5.96 8.99 -5.22
N ASP A 106 -4.99 8.37 -5.88
CA ASP A 106 -4.03 9.05 -6.77
C ASP A 106 -4.64 9.43 -8.13
N LEU A 107 -5.77 8.81 -8.49
CA LEU A 107 -6.48 9.10 -9.72
C LEU A 107 -7.58 10.10 -9.38
N HIS A 108 -7.55 11.28 -9.99
CA HIS A 108 -8.53 12.37 -9.78
C HIS A 108 -9.93 12.04 -10.34
N PHE A 109 -10.36 10.78 -10.26
CA PHE A 109 -11.65 10.29 -10.68
C PHE A 109 -12.69 10.54 -9.58
N SER A 110 -13.91 10.88 -10.01
CA SER A 110 -15.05 11.00 -9.11
C SER A 110 -15.55 9.63 -8.66
N HIS A 111 -16.35 9.60 -7.58
CA HIS A 111 -17.13 8.42 -7.16
C HIS A 111 -18.02 7.84 -8.28
N LYS A 112 -18.32 8.62 -9.32
CA LYS A 112 -19.02 8.19 -10.54
C LYS A 112 -18.05 8.09 -11.71
N MET A 113 -17.40 6.94 -11.83
CA MET A 113 -16.54 6.61 -12.97
C MET A 113 -17.35 6.04 -14.15
N ASN A 114 -17.04 6.49 -15.36
CA ASN A 114 -17.47 5.87 -16.62
C ASN A 114 -16.66 4.60 -16.93
N PHE A 115 -17.02 3.86 -17.99
CA PHE A 115 -16.37 2.60 -18.32
C PHE A 115 -14.84 2.72 -18.49
N TRP A 116 -14.36 3.74 -19.19
CA TRP A 116 -12.93 3.94 -19.44
C TRP A 116 -12.17 4.34 -18.17
N GLU A 117 -12.75 5.23 -17.36
CA GLU A 117 -12.19 5.60 -16.05
C GLU A 117 -12.08 4.38 -15.14
N ARG A 118 -13.08 3.49 -15.13
CA ARG A 118 -13.03 2.23 -14.37
C ARG A 118 -11.93 1.30 -14.87
N SER A 119 -11.76 1.17 -16.19
CA SER A 119 -10.71 0.35 -16.78
C SER A 119 -9.32 0.89 -16.41
N LEU A 120 -9.11 2.21 -16.54
CA LEU A 120 -7.85 2.86 -16.16
C LEU A 120 -7.58 2.74 -14.65
N ASN A 121 -8.60 2.97 -13.82
CA ASN A 121 -8.50 2.81 -12.38
C ASN A 121 -8.13 1.38 -11.99
N SER A 122 -8.74 0.39 -12.63
CA SER A 122 -8.43 -1.03 -12.39
C SER A 122 -7.00 -1.37 -12.79
N ILE A 123 -6.54 -0.90 -13.96
CA ILE A 123 -5.16 -1.12 -14.43
C ILE A 123 -4.14 -0.47 -13.48
N PHE A 124 -4.40 0.76 -13.06
CA PHE A 124 -3.53 1.48 -12.12
C PHE A 124 -3.46 0.78 -10.75
N CYS A 125 -4.61 0.41 -10.20
CA CYS A 125 -4.67 -0.27 -8.90
C CYS A 125 -4.04 -1.67 -8.91
N LEU A 126 -4.08 -2.38 -10.05
CA LEU A 126 -3.42 -3.68 -10.23
C LEU A 126 -1.91 -3.58 -10.52
N GLY A 127 -1.43 -2.39 -10.89
CA GLY A 127 0.00 -2.12 -11.11
C GLY A 127 0.78 -1.85 -9.82
N TYR A 128 0.10 -1.73 -8.68
CA TYR A 128 0.65 -1.70 -7.33
C TYR A 128 0.81 -3.11 -6.75
#